data_AF-A0A832IUB1-F1
#
_entry.id   AF-A0A832IUB1-F1
#
_cell.length_a   1.000
_cell.length_b   1.000
_cell.length_c   1.000
_cell.angle_alpha   90.00
_cell.angle_beta   90.00
_cell.angle_gamma   90.00
#
_symmetry.space_group_name_H-M   'P 1'
#
loop_
_entity.id
_entity.type
_entity.pdbx_description
1 polymer ?
#
loop_
_entity_poly.entity_id
_entity_poly.type
_entity_poly.pdbx_seq_one_letter_code
_entity_poly.pdbx_strand_id
1 'polypeptide(L)'
;MEETIIGYKKDGKIYDTQTAALEGIEGEPIYYDNSPEALEIIRHSTAHLMAQAIKELYPEAEFFVGPVIEDGFYYDFRTKEPLSDADLKKIEKKMKELIKKKYPIEKHAYTREEIDKKFGDDDLKQEVLKRIEDDRLTTYT
;
A
#
# COMPACT_ATOMS: atom_id res chain seq x y z
N MET A 1 -11.52 14.17 -20.30
CA MET A 1 -11.07 13.19 -19.29
C MET A 1 -11.43 13.83 -17.97
N GLU A 2 -12.22 13.16 -17.13
CA GLU A 2 -12.52 13.71 -15.81
C GLU A 2 -11.21 13.79 -15.01
N GLU A 3 -10.91 14.98 -14.51
CA GLU A 3 -9.78 15.25 -13.64
C GLU A 3 -10.00 14.52 -12.30
N THR A 4 -9.59 13.25 -12.24
CA THR A 4 -9.73 12.44 -11.04
C THR A 4 -8.62 12.81 -10.08
N ILE A 5 -8.97 13.34 -8.92
CA ILE A 5 -8.01 13.66 -7.85
C ILE A 5 -7.66 12.36 -7.11
N ILE A 6 -6.37 12.08 -6.98
CA ILE A 6 -5.84 10.87 -6.33
C ILE A 6 -5.04 11.18 -5.05
N GLY A 7 -4.76 12.46 -4.78
CA GLY A 7 -4.09 12.91 -3.56
C GLY A 7 -3.93 14.41 -3.52
N TYR A 8 -3.24 14.90 -2.51
CA TYR A 8 -2.92 16.31 -2.32
C TYR A 8 -1.45 16.49 -1.94
N LYS A 9 -0.82 17.56 -2.43
CA LYS A 9 0.54 17.96 -2.05
C LYS A 9 0.49 19.20 -1.16
N LYS A 10 1.17 19.14 -0.02
CA LYS A 10 1.30 20.29 0.89
C LYS A 10 2.66 20.26 1.57
N ASP A 11 3.36 21.39 1.58
CA ASP A 11 4.68 21.54 2.22
C ASP A 11 5.71 20.47 1.81
N GLY A 12 5.66 20.05 0.53
CA GLY A 12 6.55 19.02 -0.03
C GLY A 12 6.18 17.58 0.34
N LYS A 13 5.08 17.36 1.08
CA LYS A 13 4.55 16.02 1.42
C LYS A 13 3.31 15.70 0.60
N ILE A 14 3.17 14.42 0.25
CA ILE A 14 2.00 13.87 -0.44
C ILE A 14 1.07 13.23 0.59
N TYR A 15 -0.22 13.56 0.49
CA TYR A 15 -1.29 13.04 1.33
C TYR A 15 -2.32 12.32 0.46
N ASP A 16 -2.73 11.11 0.86
CA ASP A 16 -3.87 10.44 0.25
C ASP A 16 -5.19 11.19 0.54
N THR A 17 -6.21 10.95 -0.28
CA THR A 17 -7.49 11.67 -0.20
C THR A 17 -8.23 11.46 1.13
N GLN A 18 -8.04 10.31 1.78
CA GLN A 18 -8.67 10.01 3.07
C GLN A 18 -7.96 10.76 4.20
N THR A 19 -6.63 10.77 4.19
CA THR A 19 -5.83 11.55 5.15
C THR A 19 -6.10 13.04 5.01
N ALA A 20 -6.13 13.55 3.78
CA ALA A 20 -6.40 14.96 3.54
C ALA A 20 -7.78 15.38 4.06
N ALA A 21 -8.80 14.54 3.84
CA ALA A 21 -10.14 14.77 4.37
C ALA A 21 -10.21 14.70 5.90
N LEU A 22 -9.55 13.71 6.51
CA LEU A 22 -9.56 13.51 7.97
C LEU A 22 -8.84 14.63 8.73
N GLU A 23 -7.76 15.16 8.16
CA GLU A 23 -6.92 16.18 8.81
C GLU A 23 -7.21 17.61 8.33
N GLY A 24 -8.17 17.79 7.41
CA GLY A 24 -8.47 19.10 6.83
C GLY A 24 -7.30 19.69 6.06
N ILE A 25 -6.52 18.84 5.38
CA ILE A 25 -5.37 19.27 4.59
C ILE A 25 -5.88 19.88 3.29
N GLU A 26 -5.82 21.21 3.21
CA GLU A 26 -5.95 21.95 1.96
C GLU A 26 -4.56 22.08 1.32
N GLY A 27 -4.37 21.44 0.17
CA GLY A 27 -3.12 21.43 -0.61
C GLY A 27 -3.38 21.43 -2.11
N GLU A 28 -2.31 21.38 -2.91
CA GLU A 28 -2.42 21.30 -4.37
C GLU A 28 -2.97 19.92 -4.77
N PRO A 29 -4.05 19.84 -5.57
CA PRO A 29 -4.61 18.56 -6.00
C PRO A 29 -3.64 17.84 -6.93
N ILE A 30 -3.43 16.54 -6.66
CA ILE A 30 -2.70 15.64 -7.55
C ILE A 30 -3.74 14.89 -8.37
N TYR A 31 -3.67 15.08 -9.68
CA TYR A 31 -4.58 14.44 -10.63
C TYR A 31 -4.04 13.09 -11.10
N TYR A 32 -4.93 12.22 -11.55
CA TYR A 32 -4.57 10.98 -12.21
C TYR A 32 -3.97 11.27 -13.59
N ASP A 33 -2.65 11.46 -13.61
CA ASP A 33 -1.85 11.69 -14.81
C ASP A 33 -0.47 11.00 -14.70
N ASN A 34 0.48 11.39 -15.56
CA ASN A 34 1.84 10.86 -15.56
C ASN A 34 2.85 11.79 -14.86
N SER A 35 2.39 12.70 -13.99
CA SER A 35 3.28 13.50 -13.16
C SER A 35 4.05 12.61 -12.17
N PRO A 36 5.26 13.01 -11.74
CA PRO A 36 6.04 12.25 -10.77
C PRO A 36 5.25 11.91 -9.48
N GLU A 37 4.51 12.88 -8.95
CA GLU A 37 3.70 12.73 -7.75
C GLU A 37 2.52 11.77 -7.95
N ALA A 38 1.86 11.83 -9.11
CA ALA A 38 0.79 10.88 -9.44
C ALA A 38 1.33 9.45 -9.57
N LEU A 39 2.47 9.30 -10.25
CA LEU A 39 3.12 8.00 -10.41
C LEU A 39 3.58 7.41 -9.08
N GLU A 40 4.04 8.23 -8.13
CA GLU A 40 4.38 7.79 -6.78
C GLU A 40 3.17 7.15 -6.07
N ILE A 41 2.01 7.83 -6.08
CA ILE A 41 0.77 7.31 -5.50
C ILE A 41 0.35 6.01 -6.20
N ILE A 42 0.33 6.01 -7.53
CA ILE A 42 -0.10 4.85 -8.33
C ILE A 42 0.81 3.64 -8.06
N ARG A 43 2.13 3.83 -8.02
CA ARG A 43 3.10 2.77 -7.75
C ARG A 43 2.91 2.22 -6.33
N HIS A 44 2.69 3.09 -5.34
CA HIS A 44 2.43 2.66 -3.97
C HIS A 44 1.16 1.80 -3.87
N SER A 45 0.05 2.26 -4.45
CA SER A 45 -1.19 1.48 -4.50
C SER A 45 -1.01 0.16 -5.26
N THR A 46 -0.17 0.14 -6.30
CA THR A 46 0.12 -1.08 -7.07
C THR A 46 0.96 -2.07 -6.24
N ALA A 47 1.85 -1.59 -5.37
CA ALA A 47 2.59 -2.45 -4.43
C ALA A 47 1.63 -3.16 -3.45
N HIS A 48 0.63 -2.45 -2.92
CA HIS A 48 -0.42 -3.06 -2.07
C HIS A 48 -1.26 -4.07 -2.84
N LEU A 49 -1.65 -3.75 -4.07
CA LEU A 49 -2.37 -4.68 -4.94
C LEU A 49 -1.58 -5.97 -5.19
N MET A 50 -0.26 -5.85 -5.39
CA MET A 50 0.63 -7.00 -5.54
C MET A 50 0.67 -7.84 -4.25
N ALA A 51 0.79 -7.21 -3.09
CA ALA A 51 0.75 -7.90 -1.81
C ALA A 51 -0.59 -8.62 -1.57
N GLN A 52 -1.72 -7.98 -1.90
CA GLN A 52 -3.04 -8.61 -1.83
C GLN A 52 -3.15 -9.82 -2.75
N ALA A 53 -2.65 -9.71 -4.00
CA ALA A 53 -2.64 -10.81 -4.95
C ALA A 53 -1.78 -11.99 -4.45
N ILE A 54 -0.60 -11.70 -3.90
CA ILE A 54 0.27 -12.70 -3.29
C ILE A 54 -0.44 -13.36 -2.11
N LYS A 55 -1.09 -12.60 -1.21
CA LYS A 55 -1.79 -13.17 -0.05
C LYS A 55 -2.99 -14.04 -0.44
N GLU A 56 -3.69 -13.73 -1.53
CA GLU A 56 -4.77 -14.59 -2.04
C GLU A 56 -4.24 -15.90 -2.68
N LEU A 57 -3.03 -15.88 -3.26
CA LEU A 57 -2.42 -17.07 -3.88
C LEU A 57 -1.61 -17.91 -2.89
N TYR A 58 -0.96 -17.26 -1.94
CA TYR A 58 -0.04 -17.79 -0.93
C TYR A 58 -0.46 -17.25 0.45
N PRO A 59 -1.50 -17.82 1.09
CA PRO A 59 -2.06 -17.31 2.33
C PRO A 59 -1.06 -17.22 3.49
N GLU A 60 0.00 -18.02 3.45
CA GLU A 60 1.10 -18.03 4.42
C GLU A 60 2.17 -16.95 4.19
N ALA A 61 2.07 -16.15 3.12
CA ALA A 61 3.04 -15.09 2.85
C ALA A 61 3.03 -14.01 3.94
N GLU A 62 4.21 -13.66 4.46
CA GLU A 62 4.40 -12.64 5.50
C GLU A 62 5.16 -11.46 4.92
N PHE A 63 4.67 -10.23 5.16
CA PHE A 63 5.11 -9.04 4.43
C PHE A 63 5.94 -8.11 5.31
N PHE A 64 7.10 -7.69 4.81
CA PHE A 64 7.95 -6.74 5.49
C PHE A 64 7.71 -5.31 4.98
N VAL A 65 8.49 -4.84 3.99
CA VAL A 65 8.41 -3.46 3.44
C VAL A 65 8.16 -3.48 1.95
N GLY A 66 7.43 -2.47 1.43
CA GLY A 66 7.16 -2.33 0.00
C GLY A 66 7.22 -0.87 -0.46
N PRO A 67 8.40 -0.26 -0.55
CA PRO A 67 8.53 1.13 -0.93
C PRO A 67 8.42 1.32 -2.45
N VAL A 68 8.08 2.55 -2.82
CA VAL A 68 8.22 3.03 -4.21
C VAL A 68 9.69 3.39 -4.45
N ILE A 69 10.16 3.14 -5.67
CA ILE A 69 11.48 3.51 -6.18
C ILE A 69 11.32 4.33 -7.47
N GLU A 70 12.41 4.92 -7.97
CA GLU A 70 12.40 5.85 -9.12
C GLU A 70 11.60 5.35 -10.32
N ASP A 71 11.72 4.06 -10.67
CA ASP A 71 11.08 3.45 -11.85
C ASP A 71 10.03 2.39 -11.51
N GLY A 72 9.62 2.25 -10.25
CA GLY A 72 8.68 1.20 -9.87
C GLY A 72 8.47 1.07 -8.38
N PHE A 73 8.33 -0.17 -7.92
CA PHE A 73 8.18 -0.54 -6.52
C PHE A 73 8.68 -1.97 -6.35
N TYR A 74 8.95 -2.35 -5.11
CA TYR A 74 9.19 -3.75 -4.77
C TYR A 74 8.45 -4.10 -3.48
N TYR A 75 8.45 -5.37 -3.11
CA TYR A 75 7.94 -5.81 -1.82
C TYR A 75 8.83 -6.94 -1.29
N ASP A 76 9.34 -6.76 -0.08
CA ASP A 76 10.04 -7.80 0.67
C ASP A 76 9.01 -8.63 1.44
N PHE A 77 8.98 -9.94 1.19
CA PHE A 77 8.07 -10.85 1.86
C PHE A 77 8.71 -12.24 1.99
N ARG A 78 8.21 -13.01 2.95
CA ARG A 78 8.62 -14.38 3.25
C ARG A 78 7.51 -15.34 2.83
N THR A 79 7.89 -16.40 2.13
CA THR A 79 7.01 -17.53 1.76
C THR A 79 7.68 -18.84 2.15
N LYS A 80 6.88 -19.92 2.26
CA LYS A 80 7.42 -21.26 2.53
C LYS A 80 8.31 -21.77 1.40
N GLU A 81 7.88 -21.53 0.17
CA GLU A 81 8.60 -21.92 -1.03
C GLU A 81 9.06 -20.67 -1.79
N PRO A 82 10.28 -20.68 -2.37
CA PRO A 82 10.74 -19.57 -3.20
C PRO A 82 9.86 -19.45 -4.45
N LEU A 83 9.52 -18.22 -4.82
CA LEU A 83 8.76 -17.97 -6.03
C LEU A 83 9.62 -18.12 -7.28
N SER A 84 8.99 -18.61 -8.35
CA SER A 84 9.59 -18.71 -9.69
C SER A 84 9.02 -17.64 -10.63
N ASP A 85 9.65 -17.46 -11.79
CA ASP A 85 9.14 -16.59 -12.87
C ASP A 85 7.71 -16.96 -13.32
N ALA A 86 7.34 -18.24 -13.19
CA ALA A 86 5.99 -18.69 -13.50
C ALA A 86 4.97 -18.17 -12.49
N ASP A 87 5.37 -17.98 -11.24
CA ASP A 87 4.53 -17.45 -10.17
C ASP A 87 4.31 -15.94 -10.33
N LEU A 88 5.32 -15.21 -10.83
CA LEU A 88 5.16 -13.79 -11.19
C LEU A 88 4.02 -13.58 -12.20
N LYS A 89 3.90 -14.46 -13.21
CA LYS A 89 2.79 -14.41 -14.18
C LYS A 89 1.43 -14.70 -13.53
N LYS A 90 1.38 -15.60 -12.54
CA LYS A 90 0.14 -15.88 -11.78
C LYS A 90 -0.24 -14.68 -10.93
N ILE A 91 0.73 -14.06 -10.25
CA ILE A 91 0.53 -12.86 -9.43
C ILE A 91 0.01 -11.72 -10.30
N GLU A 92 0.64 -11.43 -11.44
CA GLU A 92 0.18 -10.35 -12.35
C GLU A 92 -1.24 -10.62 -12.85
N LYS A 93 -1.56 -11.86 -13.23
CA LYS A 93 -2.92 -12.25 -13.63
C LYS A 93 -3.91 -12.00 -12.48
N LYS A 94 -3.54 -12.39 -11.27
CA LYS A 94 -4.36 -12.20 -10.08
C LYS A 94 -4.57 -10.72 -9.75
N MET A 95 -3.54 -9.89 -9.85
CA MET A 95 -3.64 -8.43 -9.73
C MET A 95 -4.67 -7.87 -10.72
N LYS A 96 -4.61 -8.27 -11.99
CA LYS A 96 -5.59 -7.85 -13.02
C LYS A 96 -7.01 -8.32 -12.71
N GLU A 97 -7.18 -9.48 -12.10
CA GLU A 97 -8.49 -9.96 -11.63
C GLU A 97 -9.01 -9.10 -10.47
N LEU A 98 -8.16 -8.76 -9.50
CA LEU A 98 -8.53 -7.93 -8.35
C LEU A 98 -8.91 -6.51 -8.73
N ILE A 99 -8.17 -5.88 -9.66
CA ILE A 99 -8.51 -4.53 -10.18
C ILE A 99 -9.95 -4.50 -10.72
N LYS A 100 -10.38 -5.55 -11.42
CA LYS A 100 -11.73 -5.62 -12.02
C LYS A 100 -12.84 -5.65 -10.97
N LYS A 101 -12.55 -6.09 -9.75
CA LYS A 101 -13.52 -6.13 -8.65
C LYS A 101 -13.82 -4.74 -8.10
N LYS A 102 -12.96 -3.74 -8.34
CA LYS A 102 -13.14 -2.35 -7.93
C LYS A 102 -13.48 -2.22 -6.43
N TYR A 103 -12.75 -2.94 -5.59
CA TYR A 103 -12.90 -2.78 -4.15
C TYR A 103 -12.57 -1.33 -3.73
N PRO A 104 -13.33 -0.74 -2.79
CA PRO A 104 -12.91 0.51 -2.17
C PRO A 104 -11.59 0.26 -1.43
N ILE A 105 -10.69 1.24 -1.47
CA ILE A 105 -9.50 1.24 -0.62
C ILE A 105 -9.88 2.01 0.64
N GLU A 106 -9.91 1.33 1.78
CA GLU A 106 -10.28 1.93 3.05
C GLU A 106 -9.05 2.10 3.94
N LYS A 107 -8.87 3.32 4.46
CA LYS A 107 -7.81 3.63 5.42
C LYS A 107 -8.35 3.46 6.84
N HIS A 108 -7.70 2.59 7.61
CA HIS A 108 -8.01 2.39 9.02
C HIS A 108 -6.87 2.91 9.88
N ALA A 109 -7.20 3.71 10.89
CA ALA A 109 -6.26 4.17 11.91
C ALA A 109 -6.40 3.29 13.16
N TYR A 110 -5.26 2.98 13.76
CA TYR A 110 -5.14 2.16 14.95
C TYR A 110 -4.24 2.86 15.96
N THR A 111 -4.54 2.62 17.24
CA THR A 111 -3.58 2.84 18.32
C THR A 111 -2.47 1.79 18.25
N ARG A 112 -1.34 2.07 18.91
CA ARG A 112 -0.22 1.12 19.05
C ARG A 112 -0.69 -0.22 19.62
N GLU A 113 -1.50 -0.20 20.68
CA GLU A 113 -2.01 -1.42 21.33
C GLU A 113 -2.87 -2.27 20.38
N GLU A 114 -3.77 -1.63 19.62
CA GLU A 114 -4.65 -2.33 18.69
C GLU A 114 -3.89 -3.01 17.56
N ILE A 115 -2.90 -2.32 16.98
CA ILE A 115 -2.15 -2.85 15.84
C ILE A 115 -1.11 -3.88 16.27
N ASP A 116 -0.50 -3.73 17.44
CA ASP A 116 0.38 -4.74 18.02
C ASP A 116 -0.40 -6.03 18.28
N LYS A 117 -1.64 -5.94 18.78
CA LYS A 117 -2.53 -7.10 18.92
C LYS A 117 -2.94 -7.68 17.57
N LYS A 118 -3.25 -6.84 16.58
CA LYS A 118 -3.67 -7.27 15.24
C LYS A 118 -2.59 -8.08 14.52
N PHE A 119 -1.33 -7.68 14.66
CA PHE A 119 -0.17 -8.32 14.03
C PHE A 119 0.70 -9.10 15.02
N GLY A 120 0.16 -9.49 16.18
CA GLY A 120 0.95 -10.10 17.26
C GLY A 120 1.64 -11.41 16.85
N ASP A 121 1.07 -12.12 15.88
CA ASP A 121 1.58 -13.39 15.36
C ASP A 121 2.47 -13.22 14.10
N ASP A 122 2.71 -12.00 13.62
CA ASP A 122 3.51 -11.70 12.42
C ASP A 122 4.81 -10.98 12.83
N ASP A 123 5.89 -11.76 12.98
CA ASP A 123 7.20 -11.27 13.43
C ASP A 123 7.75 -10.14 12.53
N LEU A 124 7.58 -10.27 11.22
CA LEU A 124 8.03 -9.25 10.26
C LEU A 124 7.28 -7.94 10.45
N LYS A 125 5.96 -7.99 10.63
CA LYS A 125 5.17 -6.79 10.91
C LYS A 125 5.53 -6.15 12.24
N GLN A 126 5.80 -6.95 13.28
CA GLN A 126 6.29 -6.42 14.56
C GLN A 126 7.62 -5.66 14.40
N GLU A 127 8.54 -6.16 13.58
CA GLU A 127 9.79 -5.45 13.28
C GLU A 127 9.57 -4.15 12.50
N VAL A 128 8.57 -4.10 11.62
CA VAL A 128 8.18 -2.84 10.94
C VAL A 128 7.57 -1.86 11.95
N LEU A 129 6.67 -2.31 12.82
CA LEU A 129 6.00 -1.47 13.80
C LEU A 129 6.98 -0.80 14.77
N LYS A 130 8.05 -1.50 15.18
CA LYS A 130 9.13 -0.95 16.01
C LYS A 130 9.87 0.23 15.36
N ARG A 131 9.85 0.34 14.03
CA ARG A 131 10.53 1.41 13.27
C ARG A 131 9.64 2.62 13.02
N ILE A 132 8.36 2.52 13.31
CA ILE A 132 7.42 3.63 13.14
C ILE A 132 7.31 4.34 14.49
N GLU A 133 7.79 5.57 14.55
CA GLU A 133 7.74 6.43 15.75
C GLU A 133 6.40 7.19 15.88
N ASP A 134 5.54 7.13 14.87
CA ASP A 134 4.26 7.81 14.86
C ASP A 134 3.29 7.20 15.90
N ASP A 135 2.48 8.07 16.50
CA ASP A 135 1.43 7.71 17.45
C ASP A 135 0.20 7.13 16.71
N ARG A 136 0.04 7.45 15.42
CA ARG A 136 -1.06 6.97 14.58
C ARG A 136 -0.54 6.03 13.51
N LEU A 137 -0.95 4.77 13.63
CA LEU A 137 -0.59 3.72 12.69
C LEU A 137 -1.78 3.43 11.78
N THR A 138 -1.54 3.35 10.48
CA THR A 138 -2.61 3.19 9.51
C THR A 138 -2.38 2.00 8.60
N THR A 139 -3.45 1.29 8.26
CA THR A 139 -3.43 0.25 7.21
C THR A 139 -4.40 0.62 6.10
N TYR A 140 -4.14 0.09 4.91
CA TYR A 140 -5.05 0.12 3.77
C TYR A 140 -5.60 -1.29 3.56
N THR A 141 -6.92 -1.41 3.35
CA THR A 141 -7.60 -2.68 3.03
C THR A 141 -8.53 -2.52 1.83
#